data_AF-A0A7X6D754-F1
#
_entry.id   AF-A0A7X6D754-F1
#
_cell.length_a   1.000
_cell.length_b   1.000
_cell.length_c   1.000
_cell.angle_alpha   90.00
_cell.angle_beta   90.00
_cell.angle_gamma   90.00
#
_symmetry.space_group_name_H-M   'P 1'
#
loop_
_entity.id
_entity.type
_entity.pdbx_description
1 polymer ?
#
loop_
_entity_poly.entity_id
_entity_poly.type
_entity_poly.pdbx_seq_one_letter_code
_entity_poly.pdbx_strand_id
1 'polypeptide(L)'
;MFDELEVVKKYFNLKKSINRLIRYKSQADDIFYSQNMATRTDYTELGVQTRAFRIEKIAIEHIMALELIDKRIERFELRGRYFNRFLKELPQNDYNELKTSIEKNDYTGLSEKLKNNVLDEIDEIEIMICLREGITVPEKLARIELSEDFDNNLSALSNLFAI
;
A
#
# COMPACT_ATOMS: atom_id res chain seq x y z
N MET A 1 -14.34 -13.57 -7.23
CA MET A 1 -14.40 -13.18 -8.65
C MET A 1 -14.22 -11.68 -8.90
N PHE A 2 -15.05 -10.76 -8.36
CA PHE A 2 -14.81 -9.31 -8.54
C PHE A 2 -13.58 -8.79 -7.76
N ASP A 3 -13.34 -9.29 -6.55
CA ASP A 3 -12.21 -8.88 -5.71
C ASP A 3 -10.83 -9.27 -6.28
N GLU A 4 -10.72 -10.47 -6.85
CA GLU A 4 -9.44 -11.02 -7.36
C GLU A 4 -8.90 -10.20 -8.54
N LEU A 5 -9.78 -9.77 -9.45
CA LEU A 5 -9.40 -8.98 -10.62
C LEU A 5 -9.09 -7.51 -10.27
N GLU A 6 -9.62 -7.00 -9.16
CA GLU A 6 -9.19 -5.70 -8.63
C GLU A 6 -7.73 -5.73 -8.17
N VAL A 7 -7.27 -6.86 -7.61
CA VAL A 7 -5.86 -7.02 -7.21
C VAL A 7 -4.95 -6.91 -8.41
N VAL A 8 -5.27 -7.59 -9.51
CA VAL A 8 -4.52 -7.47 -10.78
C VAL A 8 -4.45 -6.01 -11.25
N LYS A 9 -5.57 -5.29 -11.20
CA LYS A 9 -5.61 -3.87 -11.55
C LYS A 9 -4.74 -3.01 -10.63
N LYS A 10 -4.67 -3.30 -9.33
CA LYS A 10 -3.78 -2.60 -8.38
C LYS A 10 -2.32 -2.81 -8.78
N TYR A 11 -1.95 -4.03 -9.17
CA TYR A 11 -0.61 -4.38 -9.64
C TYR A 11 -0.18 -3.60 -10.89
N PHE A 12 -1.07 -3.49 -11.89
CA PHE A 12 -0.83 -2.66 -13.07
C PHE A 12 -0.70 -1.17 -12.75
N ASN A 13 -1.31 -0.71 -11.65
CA ASN A 13 -1.27 0.69 -11.21
C ASN A 13 -0.20 0.97 -10.15
N LEU A 14 0.69 0.03 -9.81
CA LEU A 14 1.70 0.20 -8.75
C LEU A 14 2.57 1.45 -8.97
N LYS A 15 3.01 1.72 -10.20
CA LYS A 15 3.81 2.92 -10.50
C LYS A 15 3.07 4.22 -10.17
N LYS A 16 1.76 4.27 -10.44
CA LYS A 16 0.91 5.42 -10.10
C LYS A 16 0.74 5.55 -8.58
N SER A 17 0.56 4.42 -7.89
CA SER A 17 0.48 4.38 -6.43
C SER A 17 1.78 4.83 -5.76
N ILE A 18 2.95 4.39 -6.26
CA ILE A 18 4.27 4.84 -5.80
C ILE A 18 4.42 6.35 -5.96
N ASN A 19 4.11 6.88 -7.16
CA ASN A 19 4.19 8.32 -7.40
C ASN A 19 3.25 9.13 -6.47
N ARG A 20 2.08 8.57 -6.13
CA ARG A 20 1.17 9.19 -5.17
C ARG A 20 1.78 9.20 -3.76
N LEU A 21 2.42 8.11 -3.33
CA LEU A 21 3.09 8.03 -2.04
C LEU A 21 4.28 9.01 -1.95
N ILE A 22 5.08 9.13 -3.01
CA ILE A 22 6.20 10.10 -3.07
C ILE A 22 5.68 11.53 -2.93
N ARG A 23 4.60 11.89 -3.65
CA ARG A 23 3.96 13.20 -3.52
C ARG A 23 3.42 13.44 -2.11
N TYR A 24 2.76 12.43 -1.54
CA TYR A 24 2.23 12.52 -0.19
C TYR A 24 3.34 12.72 0.85
N LYS A 25 4.47 12.02 0.70
CA LYS A 25 5.66 12.20 1.53
C LYS A 25 6.17 13.65 1.48
N SER A 26 6.35 14.18 0.27
CA SER A 26 6.76 15.57 0.03
C SER A 26 5.81 16.57 0.69
N GLN A 27 4.50 16.35 0.55
CA GLN A 27 3.48 17.21 1.17
C GLN A 27 3.49 17.13 2.69
N ALA A 28 3.73 15.93 3.26
CA ALA A 28 3.84 15.77 4.70
C ALA A 28 5.04 16.56 5.26
N ASP A 29 6.17 16.55 4.56
CA ASP A 29 7.34 17.39 4.90
C ASP A 29 6.99 18.88 4.84
N ASP A 30 6.39 19.35 3.74
CA ASP A 30 6.00 20.76 3.58
C ASP A 30 5.04 21.21 4.71
N ILE A 31 4.07 20.37 5.07
CA ILE A 31 3.12 20.63 6.15
C ILE A 31 3.81 20.65 7.51
N PHE A 32 4.76 19.75 7.77
CA PHE A 32 5.47 19.71 9.03
C PHE A 32 6.34 20.97 9.22
N TYR A 33 7.12 21.36 8.21
CA TYR A 33 8.02 22.50 8.29
C TYR A 33 7.33 23.86 8.20
N SER A 34 6.08 23.92 7.70
CA SER A 34 5.28 25.15 7.67
C SER A 34 4.56 25.45 9.00
N GLN A 35 4.56 24.52 9.95
CA GLN A 35 3.90 24.72 11.25
C GLN A 35 4.70 25.65 12.16
N ASN A 36 4.01 26.66 12.70
CA ASN A 36 4.54 27.46 13.81
C ASN A 36 4.34 26.67 15.12
N MET A 37 5.41 26.09 15.64
CA MET A 37 5.40 25.26 16.87
C MET A 37 5.31 26.09 18.17
N ALA A 38 4.99 27.39 18.07
CA ALA A 38 4.79 28.30 19.18
C ALA A 38 3.50 28.01 19.93
N THR A 39 3.57 27.92 21.27
CA THR A 39 2.38 27.66 22.10
C THR A 39 1.96 28.84 22.95
N ARG A 40 2.92 29.66 23.38
CA ARG A 40 2.63 30.98 23.96
C ARG A 40 3.85 31.91 23.81
N THR A 41 3.59 33.20 23.89
CA THR A 41 4.62 34.23 24.06
C THR A 41 4.74 34.60 25.53
N ASP A 42 5.94 34.53 26.06
CA ASP A 42 6.29 34.94 27.41
C ASP A 42 6.96 36.33 27.35
N TYR A 43 6.47 37.26 28.17
CA TYR A 43 7.05 38.58 28.33
C TYR A 43 8.03 38.54 29.50
N THR A 44 9.31 38.74 29.20
CA THR A 44 10.40 38.73 30.20
C THR A 44 11.10 40.09 30.22
N GLU A 45 11.92 40.35 31.23
CA GLU A 45 12.73 41.59 31.31
C GLU A 45 13.68 41.75 30.12
N LEU A 46 14.03 40.65 29.43
CA LEU A 46 14.86 40.62 28.22
C LEU A 46 14.06 40.77 26.92
N GLY A 47 12.73 40.90 26.99
CA GLY A 47 11.83 41.04 25.84
C GLY A 47 10.82 39.90 25.68
N VAL A 48 10.17 39.87 24.50
CA VAL A 48 9.18 38.85 24.14
C VAL A 48 9.89 37.58 23.66
N GLN A 49 9.63 36.46 24.32
CA GLN A 49 10.17 35.15 23.94
C GLN A 49 9.03 34.19 23.62
N THR A 50 9.25 33.30 22.65
CA THR A 50 8.23 32.33 22.24
C THR A 50 8.55 30.96 22.85
N ARG A 51 7.60 30.38 23.58
CA ARG A 51 7.74 29.05 24.18
C ARG A 51 7.08 28.00 23.29
N ALA A 52 7.85 27.02 22.84
CA ALA A 52 7.37 25.88 22.05
C ALA A 52 7.16 24.64 22.94
N PHE A 53 6.34 23.69 22.47
CA PHE A 53 6.22 22.36 23.09
C PHE A 53 7.53 21.56 22.95
N ARG A 54 7.58 20.34 23.52
CA ARG A 54 8.68 19.39 23.24
C ARG A 54 8.65 18.96 21.77
N ILE A 55 9.33 19.75 20.92
CA ILE A 55 9.48 19.54 19.47
C ILE A 55 9.99 18.13 19.15
N GLU A 56 10.80 17.56 20.05
CA GLU A 56 11.39 16.22 19.95
C GLU A 56 10.35 15.14 19.65
N LYS A 57 9.22 15.11 20.37
CA LYS A 57 8.22 14.06 20.19
C LYS A 57 7.54 14.15 18.82
N ILE A 58 7.19 15.38 18.42
CA ILE A 58 6.50 15.66 17.14
C ILE A 58 7.45 15.38 15.96
N ALA A 59 8.74 15.70 16.11
CA ALA A 59 9.76 15.36 15.13
C ALA A 59 9.97 13.84 15.00
N ILE A 60 9.99 13.11 16.12
CA ILE A 60 10.08 11.64 16.10
C ILE A 60 8.86 11.03 15.40
N GLU A 61 7.65 11.46 15.73
CA GLU A 61 6.41 10.96 15.10
C GLU A 61 6.39 11.24 13.59
N HIS A 62 6.86 12.41 13.17
CA HIS A 62 7.01 12.75 11.75
C HIS A 62 8.00 11.83 11.03
N ILE A 63 9.20 11.63 11.60
CA ILE A 63 10.21 10.73 11.03
C ILE A 63 9.65 9.30 10.92
N MET A 64 9.00 8.79 11.96
CA MET A 64 8.37 7.46 11.94
C MET A 64 7.31 7.35 10.84
N ALA A 65 6.49 8.40 10.64
CA ALA A 65 5.50 8.41 9.57
C ALA A 65 6.15 8.38 8.17
N LEU A 66 7.23 9.12 7.96
CA LEU A 66 8.00 9.08 6.72
C LEU A 66 8.63 7.71 6.47
N GLU A 67 9.21 7.09 7.50
CA GLU A 67 9.78 5.74 7.40
C GLU A 67 8.72 4.69 7.02
N LEU A 68 7.50 4.80 7.55
CA LEU A 68 6.40 3.92 7.15
C LEU A 68 6.02 4.09 5.67
N ILE A 69 6.03 5.33 5.17
CA ILE A 69 5.78 5.61 3.75
C ILE A 69 6.92 5.03 2.90
N ASP A 70 8.17 5.18 3.32
CA ASP A 70 9.34 4.65 2.61
C ASP A 70 9.31 3.13 2.54
N LYS A 71 9.03 2.44 3.65
CA LYS A 71 8.83 0.98 3.64
C LYS A 71 7.70 0.57 2.70
N ARG A 72 6.61 1.32 2.67
CA ARG A 72 5.50 1.05 1.75
C ARG A 72 5.90 1.24 0.28
N ILE A 73 6.68 2.26 -0.03
CA ILE A 73 7.23 2.50 -1.38
C ILE A 73 8.14 1.32 -1.76
N GLU A 74 9.08 0.93 -0.90
CA GLU A 74 10.00 -0.17 -1.16
C GLU A 74 9.24 -1.47 -1.46
N ARG A 75 8.22 -1.78 -0.66
CA ARG A 75 7.38 -2.96 -0.91
C ARG A 75 6.63 -2.87 -2.24
N PHE A 76 6.15 -1.70 -2.64
CA PHE A 76 5.48 -1.53 -3.94
C PHE A 76 6.45 -1.60 -5.12
N GLU A 77 7.67 -1.11 -4.96
CA GLU A 77 8.73 -1.26 -5.95
C GLU A 77 9.12 -2.72 -6.13
N LEU A 78 9.19 -3.48 -5.03
CA LEU A 78 9.44 -4.92 -5.07
C LEU A 78 8.33 -5.68 -5.81
N ARG A 79 7.06 -5.43 -5.46
CA ARG A 79 5.90 -5.97 -6.18
C ARG A 79 5.98 -5.67 -7.67
N GLY A 80 6.24 -4.40 -8.00
CA GLY A 80 6.34 -3.96 -9.38
C GLY A 80 7.50 -4.63 -10.12
N ARG A 81 8.63 -4.89 -9.46
CA ARG A 81 9.78 -5.56 -10.08
C ARG A 81 9.45 -7.00 -10.49
N TYR A 82 8.89 -7.79 -9.57
CA TYR A 82 8.54 -9.18 -9.85
C TYR A 82 7.38 -9.28 -10.84
N PHE A 83 6.34 -8.47 -10.65
CA PHE A 83 5.20 -8.49 -11.57
C PHE A 83 5.60 -8.08 -12.99
N ASN A 84 6.44 -7.05 -13.16
CA ASN A 84 6.93 -6.68 -14.49
C ASN A 84 7.83 -7.75 -15.12
N ARG A 85 8.48 -8.59 -14.31
CA ARG A 85 9.24 -9.74 -14.81
C ARG A 85 8.29 -10.80 -15.35
N PHE A 86 7.28 -11.18 -14.58
CA PHE A 86 6.22 -12.08 -15.02
C PHE A 86 5.55 -11.60 -16.32
N LEU A 87 5.18 -10.31 -16.38
CA LEU A 87 4.56 -9.74 -17.58
C LEU A 87 5.44 -9.82 -18.85
N LYS A 88 6.78 -9.85 -18.70
CA LYS A 88 7.71 -10.03 -19.82
C LYS A 88 7.87 -11.49 -20.25
N GLU A 89 7.57 -12.42 -19.34
CA GLU A 89 7.64 -13.86 -19.59
C GLU A 89 6.32 -14.40 -20.20
N LEU A 90 5.22 -13.63 -20.09
CA LEU A 90 3.94 -13.95 -20.74
C LEU A 90 4.03 -13.92 -22.28
N PRO A 91 3.30 -14.81 -22.97
CA PRO A 91 3.10 -14.69 -24.42
C PRO A 91 2.53 -13.31 -24.79
N GLN A 92 2.98 -12.75 -25.92
CA GLN A 92 2.58 -11.41 -26.34
C GLN A 92 1.05 -11.26 -26.52
N ASN A 93 0.38 -12.32 -26.96
CA ASN A 93 -1.08 -12.33 -27.11
C ASN A 93 -1.77 -12.22 -25.74
N ASP A 94 -1.39 -13.06 -24.78
CA ASP A 94 -1.90 -13.06 -23.41
C ASP A 94 -1.66 -11.73 -22.71
N TYR A 95 -0.48 -11.13 -22.88
CA TYR A 95 -0.18 -9.80 -22.35
C TYR A 95 -1.11 -8.73 -22.95
N ASN A 96 -1.32 -8.75 -24.26
CA ASN A 96 -2.18 -7.77 -24.95
C ASN A 96 -3.65 -7.93 -24.52
N GLU A 97 -4.13 -9.16 -24.38
CA GLU A 97 -5.47 -9.47 -23.86
C GLU A 97 -5.63 -8.93 -22.44
N LEU A 98 -4.70 -9.26 -21.54
CA LEU A 98 -4.71 -8.81 -20.15
C LEU A 98 -4.70 -7.28 -20.05
N LYS A 99 -3.82 -6.62 -20.81
CA LYS A 99 -3.74 -5.16 -20.84
C LYS A 99 -5.04 -4.52 -21.34
N THR A 100 -5.60 -5.05 -22.43
CA THR A 100 -6.86 -4.54 -23.00
C THR A 100 -8.02 -4.70 -22.03
N SER A 101 -8.11 -5.84 -21.36
CA SER A 101 -9.12 -6.10 -20.34
C SER A 101 -9.03 -5.15 -19.16
N ILE A 102 -7.82 -4.82 -18.71
CA ILE A 102 -7.60 -3.86 -17.61
C ILE A 102 -7.96 -2.43 -18.03
N GLU A 103 -7.60 -2.02 -19.24
CA GLU A 103 -7.91 -0.69 -19.78
C GLU A 103 -9.42 -0.49 -19.98
N LYS A 104 -10.12 -1.52 -20.46
CA LYS A 104 -11.57 -1.49 -20.67
C LYS A 104 -12.38 -1.82 -19.42
N ASN A 105 -11.72 -2.27 -18.36
CA ASN A 105 -12.34 -2.79 -17.14
C ASN A 105 -13.35 -3.92 -17.44
N ASP A 106 -13.04 -4.76 -18.43
CA ASP A 106 -13.85 -5.88 -18.90
C ASP A 106 -12.99 -7.14 -19.00
N TYR A 107 -13.33 -8.13 -18.18
CA TYR A 107 -12.59 -9.37 -18.00
C TYR A 107 -13.34 -10.60 -18.54
N THR A 108 -14.47 -10.39 -19.24
CA THR A 108 -15.33 -11.46 -19.74
C THR A 108 -14.66 -12.30 -20.84
N GLY A 109 -13.74 -11.71 -21.60
CA GLY A 109 -13.01 -12.38 -22.68
C GLY A 109 -11.70 -13.05 -22.26
N LEU A 110 -11.28 -12.95 -20.99
CA LEU A 110 -10.02 -13.54 -20.52
C LEU A 110 -10.17 -15.04 -20.28
N SER A 111 -9.25 -15.82 -20.83
CA SER A 111 -9.13 -17.25 -20.53
C SER A 111 -8.93 -17.48 -19.02
N GLU A 112 -9.67 -18.43 -18.45
CA GLU A 112 -9.55 -18.80 -17.03
C GLU A 112 -8.12 -19.26 -16.68
N LYS A 113 -7.42 -19.89 -17.63
CA LYS A 113 -6.01 -20.26 -17.45
C LYS A 113 -5.13 -19.03 -17.24
N LEU A 114 -5.35 -17.97 -18.02
CA LEU A 114 -4.59 -16.74 -17.90
C LEU A 114 -4.92 -16.01 -16.59
N LYS A 115 -6.20 -15.98 -16.20
CA LYS A 115 -6.61 -15.40 -14.90
C LYS A 115 -5.93 -16.11 -13.73
N ASN A 116 -6.00 -17.44 -13.67
CA ASN A 116 -5.40 -18.21 -12.60
C ASN A 116 -3.89 -18.04 -12.55
N ASN A 117 -3.21 -18.10 -13.69
CA ASN A 117 -1.76 -17.88 -13.75
C ASN A 117 -1.35 -16.49 -13.20
N VAL A 118 -2.10 -15.44 -13.53
CA VAL A 118 -1.81 -14.08 -13.03
C VAL A 118 -2.06 -13.97 -11.54
N LEU A 119 -3.12 -14.60 -11.03
CA LEU A 119 -3.45 -14.60 -9.61
C LEU A 119 -2.45 -15.41 -8.79
N ASP A 120 -2.05 -16.58 -9.28
CA ASP A 120 -1.04 -17.42 -8.63
C ASP A 120 0.30 -16.67 -8.53
N GLU A 121 0.74 -15.96 -9.58
CA GLU A 121 1.94 -15.13 -9.53
C GLU A 121 1.80 -14.00 -8.48
N ILE A 122 0.65 -13.33 -8.42
CA ILE A 122 0.41 -12.29 -7.42
C ILE A 122 0.49 -12.87 -6.01
N ASP A 123 -0.12 -14.03 -5.78
CA ASP A 123 -0.06 -14.72 -4.49
C ASP A 123 1.40 -15.06 -4.12
N GLU A 124 2.20 -15.58 -5.07
CA GLU A 124 3.62 -15.85 -4.85
C GLU A 124 4.41 -14.59 -4.47
N ILE A 125 4.14 -13.46 -5.15
CA ILE A 125 4.76 -12.17 -4.84
C ILE A 125 4.38 -11.71 -3.41
N GLU A 126 3.10 -11.82 -3.02
CA GLU A 126 2.66 -11.42 -1.70
C GLU A 126 3.26 -12.31 -0.60
N ILE A 127 3.33 -13.63 -0.82
CA ILE A 127 3.99 -14.56 0.10
C ILE A 127 5.46 -14.19 0.26
N MET A 128 6.16 -13.91 -0.84
CA MET A 128 7.57 -13.51 -0.83
C MET A 128 7.78 -12.22 -0.02
N ILE A 129 6.88 -11.24 -0.16
CA ILE A 129 6.94 -9.99 0.61
C ILE A 129 6.68 -10.24 2.09
N CYS A 130 5.68 -11.05 2.43
CA CYS A 130 5.39 -11.40 3.82
C CYS A 130 6.60 -12.05 4.49
N LEU A 131 7.21 -13.04 3.82
CA LEU A 131 8.41 -13.72 4.32
C LEU A 131 9.59 -12.76 4.51
N ARG A 132 9.79 -11.83 3.56
CA ARG A 132 10.85 -10.82 3.64
C ARG A 132 10.68 -9.89 4.84
N GLU A 133 9.44 -9.50 5.13
CA GLU A 133 9.11 -8.60 6.25
C GLU A 133 9.01 -9.33 7.60
N GLY A 134 9.20 -10.66 7.62
CA GLY A 134 9.04 -11.48 8.83
C GLY A 134 7.59 -11.58 9.30
N ILE A 135 6.62 -11.34 8.41
CA ILE A 135 5.19 -11.46 8.68
C ILE A 135 4.80 -12.93 8.47
N THR A 136 4.06 -13.49 9.42
CA THR A 136 3.47 -14.82 9.25
C THR A 136 2.56 -14.83 8.03
N VAL A 137 2.92 -15.63 7.03
CA VAL A 137 2.10 -15.84 5.83
C VAL A 137 0.74 -16.36 6.32
N PRO A 138 -0.38 -15.68 6.05
CA PRO A 138 -1.67 -16.23 6.37
C PRO A 138 -1.81 -17.53 5.57
N GLU A 139 -1.91 -18.67 6.26
CA GLU A 139 -2.36 -19.92 5.64
C GLU A 139 -3.60 -19.56 4.83
N LYS A 140 -3.57 -19.78 3.49
CA LYS A 140 -4.62 -19.40 2.54
C LYS A 140 -5.95 -19.41 3.28
N LEU A 141 -6.47 -18.22 3.61
CA LEU A 141 -7.70 -18.10 4.38
C LEU A 141 -8.73 -18.89 3.60
N ALA A 142 -9.04 -20.10 4.10
CA ALA A 142 -10.10 -20.93 3.57
C ALA A 142 -11.30 -19.99 3.51
N ARG A 143 -11.81 -19.77 2.28
CA ARG A 143 -12.90 -18.83 1.93
C ARG A 143 -13.68 -18.48 3.19
N ILE A 144 -13.49 -17.27 3.74
CA ILE A 144 -14.10 -16.90 5.01
C ILE A 144 -15.61 -17.06 4.83
N GLU A 145 -16.17 -18.12 5.41
CA GLU A 145 -17.62 -18.28 5.53
C GLU A 145 -18.06 -17.22 6.52
N LEU A 146 -18.65 -16.14 6.00
CA LEU A 146 -19.24 -15.10 6.83
C LEU A 146 -20.28 -15.76 7.72
N SER A 147 -20.05 -15.71 9.03
CA SER A 147 -21.01 -16.18 10.01
C SER A 147 -22.16 -15.17 10.13
N GLU A 148 -23.29 -15.54 10.75
CA GLU A 148 -24.36 -14.58 11.04
C GLU A 148 -23.94 -13.52 12.08
N ASP A 149 -22.80 -13.72 12.73
CA ASP A 149 -22.33 -12.88 13.83
C ASP A 149 -21.43 -11.74 13.32
N PHE A 150 -21.91 -10.51 13.49
CA PHE A 150 -21.31 -9.30 12.93
C PHE A 150 -19.91 -9.02 13.50
N ASP A 151 -19.71 -9.25 14.80
CA ASP A 151 -18.44 -8.94 15.46
C ASP A 151 -17.30 -9.89 15.04
N ASN A 152 -17.64 -11.16 14.76
CA ASN A 152 -16.68 -12.13 14.23
C ASN A 152 -16.27 -11.80 12.79
N ASN A 153 -17.22 -11.37 11.97
CA ASN A 153 -16.95 -10.93 10.60
C ASN A 153 -16.14 -9.61 10.58
N LEU A 154 -16.41 -8.68 11.51
CA LEU A 154 -15.67 -7.43 11.64
C LEU A 154 -14.20 -7.66 12.05
N SER A 155 -13.96 -8.62 12.95
CA SER A 155 -12.61 -9.01 13.36
C SER A 155 -11.84 -9.68 12.21
N ALA A 156 -12.49 -10.59 11.48
CA ALA A 156 -11.91 -11.25 10.31
C ALA A 156 -11.57 -10.26 9.19
N LEU A 157 -12.47 -9.31 8.90
CA LEU A 157 -12.25 -8.27 7.89
C LEU A 157 -11.19 -7.25 8.33
N SER A 158 -11.16 -6.85 9.61
CA SER A 158 -10.17 -5.90 10.12
C SER A 158 -8.74 -6.45 10.02
N ASN A 159 -8.55 -7.75 10.24
CA ASN A 159 -7.26 -8.41 10.02
C ASN A 159 -6.87 -8.51 8.54
N LEU A 160 -7.85 -8.56 7.64
CA LEU A 160 -7.65 -8.64 6.19
C LEU A 160 -7.28 -7.27 5.57
N PHE A 161 -7.83 -6.18 6.10
CA PHE A 161 -7.56 -4.81 5.65
C PHE A 161 -6.35 -4.13 6.32
N ALA A 162 -5.77 -4.75 7.35
CA ALA A 162 -4.60 -4.21 8.06
C ALA A 162 -3.24 -4.48 7.38
N ILE A 163 -3.23 -5.19 6.24
CA ILE A 163 -2.06 -5.45 5.38
C ILE A 163 -2.09 -4.52 4.15
#